data_AF-A0A923ZTM3-F1
#
_entry.id   AF-A0A923ZTM3-F1
#
_cell.length_a   1.000
_cell.length_b   1.000
_cell.length_c   1.000
_cell.angle_alpha   90.00
_cell.angle_beta   90.00
_cell.angle_gamma   90.00
#
_symmetry.space_group_name_H-M   'P 1'
#
loop_
_entity.id
_entity.type
_entity.pdbx_description
1 polymer ?
#
loop_
_entity_poly.entity_id
_entity_poly.type
_entity_poly.pdbx_seq_one_letter_code
_entity_poly.pdbx_strand_id
1 'polypeptide(L)'
;KDPELRAEILKYLAAGQTINAMGLPSTPEGEQARKSMDTRLSMSKTAIEDLIAKIAEEAAIYLAGGNSVDVGNIRDNVEEALKNIADRQFPEFKSKADALRWGQALTKAMAGNPDALNEINFRGEVQTHPIASEILRFIGNATKTGKDIRGLFMKSPYGWSQDAIDTIIILLKNAQQISTTETNLNAAKINGATFKKEVHIIGASAKIKIKSLFLAAGINCPPNHEIFPYSNEFLAKLKALANAISGDAPRQEPINTNFIKDIENKEGNERLLDILEQKDDLETKFKEWTSKAAIVREREPLWTLLLDLINQAPDDAEMDEIKKEVDAINENRLLLQEPDAIQPMVTKLTEKLNSELNKLKLDYNTLYDREMISLQANEYFSKITPDDKRRILINHQILTKYEIKVLSTEAILNQLQKLSFVNWKTKIAALSGQFQSALEEAILITVPKAVSFSLPRGTISNQADIDTYVAKVKIKLEDLLKQSSSIILK
;
A
#
# COMPACT_ATOMS: atom_id res chain seq x y z
N LYS A 1 -70.61 -37.23 18.95
CA LYS A 1 -71.89 -36.94 19.64
C LYS A 1 -73.11 -37.23 18.76
N ASP A 2 -72.93 -37.66 17.51
CA ASP A 2 -74.04 -38.05 16.64
C ASP A 2 -74.46 -39.51 16.94
N PRO A 3 -75.68 -39.73 17.49
CA PRO A 3 -76.19 -41.08 17.78
C PRO A 3 -76.44 -41.92 16.52
N GLU A 4 -76.74 -41.28 15.39
CA GLU A 4 -77.05 -41.94 14.11
C GLU A 4 -75.78 -42.49 13.48
N LEU A 5 -74.71 -41.69 13.42
CA LEU A 5 -73.40 -42.14 12.93
C LEU A 5 -72.87 -43.33 13.75
N ARG A 6 -73.01 -43.26 15.07
CA ARG A 6 -72.61 -44.37 15.95
C ARG A 6 -73.42 -45.64 15.65
N ALA A 7 -74.72 -45.52 15.41
CA ALA A 7 -75.58 -46.65 15.09
C ALA A 7 -75.20 -47.31 13.75
N GLU A 8 -74.91 -46.51 12.72
CA GLU A 8 -74.50 -47.05 11.41
C GLU A 8 -73.10 -47.67 11.45
N ILE A 9 -72.15 -47.10 12.20
CA ILE A 9 -70.84 -47.74 12.45
C ILE A 9 -71.01 -49.11 13.13
N LEU A 10 -71.89 -49.20 14.13
CA LEU A 10 -72.16 -50.47 14.81
C LEU A 10 -72.78 -51.50 13.86
N LYS A 11 -73.73 -51.10 13.01
CA LYS A 11 -74.32 -51.98 11.99
C LYS A 11 -73.29 -52.45 10.97
N TYR A 12 -72.43 -51.54 10.48
CA TYR A 12 -71.34 -51.85 9.57
C TYR A 12 -70.37 -52.88 10.16
N LEU A 13 -69.90 -52.64 11.39
CA LEU A 13 -68.99 -53.55 12.09
C LEU A 13 -69.65 -54.91 12.37
N ALA A 14 -70.90 -54.92 12.83
CA ALA A 14 -71.63 -56.16 13.13
C ALA A 14 -71.90 -57.00 11.87
N ALA A 15 -72.29 -56.37 10.75
CA ALA A 15 -72.48 -57.06 9.48
C ALA A 15 -71.17 -57.65 8.96
N GLY A 16 -70.07 -56.89 9.01
CA GLY A 16 -68.74 -57.35 8.58
C GLY A 16 -68.22 -58.50 9.44
N GLN A 17 -68.38 -58.41 10.77
CA GLN A 17 -68.03 -59.50 11.68
C GLN A 17 -68.84 -60.77 11.40
N THR A 18 -70.14 -60.64 11.12
CA THR A 18 -71.02 -61.77 10.81
C THR A 18 -70.61 -62.46 9.50
N ILE A 19 -70.32 -61.70 8.45
CA ILE A 19 -69.86 -62.24 7.16
C ILE A 19 -68.53 -62.98 7.33
N ASN A 20 -67.59 -62.39 8.07
CA ASN A 20 -66.27 -62.97 8.32
C ASN A 20 -66.36 -64.24 9.18
N ALA A 21 -67.24 -64.26 10.19
CA ALA A 21 -67.39 -65.40 11.09
C ALA A 21 -68.07 -66.61 10.41
N MET A 22 -69.04 -66.38 9.52
CA MET A 22 -69.80 -67.45 8.87
C MET A 22 -69.11 -68.02 7.61
N GLY A 23 -68.22 -67.27 6.96
CA GLY A 23 -67.40 -67.75 5.83
C GLY A 23 -68.13 -67.88 4.49
N LEU A 24 -67.67 -68.82 3.64
CA LEU A 24 -68.28 -69.10 2.33
C LEU A 24 -69.41 -70.13 2.48
N PRO A 25 -70.67 -69.76 2.17
CA PRO A 25 -71.79 -70.69 2.27
C PRO A 25 -71.75 -71.76 1.17
N SER A 26 -72.28 -72.95 1.47
CA SER A 26 -72.37 -74.10 0.55
C SER A 26 -73.79 -74.45 0.11
N THR A 27 -74.80 -73.71 0.61
CA THR A 27 -76.21 -73.87 0.24
C THR A 27 -76.77 -72.59 -0.38
N PRO A 28 -77.78 -72.68 -1.27
CA PRO A 28 -78.44 -71.52 -1.85
C PRO A 28 -79.00 -70.55 -0.81
N GLU A 29 -79.55 -71.07 0.30
CA GLU A 29 -80.08 -70.26 1.41
C GLU A 29 -78.96 -69.49 2.12
N GLY A 30 -77.78 -70.12 2.27
CA GLY A 30 -76.59 -69.50 2.84
C GLY A 30 -76.01 -68.40 1.96
N GLU A 31 -75.97 -68.60 0.64
CA GLU A 31 -75.58 -67.57 -0.33
C GLU A 31 -76.51 -66.37 -0.27
N GLN A 32 -77.82 -66.60 -0.17
CA GLN A 32 -78.82 -65.54 -0.04
C GLN A 32 -78.68 -64.78 1.29
N ALA A 33 -78.43 -65.48 2.40
CA ALA A 33 -78.18 -64.86 3.70
C ALA A 33 -76.91 -64.00 3.70
N ARG A 34 -75.82 -64.50 3.11
CA ARG A 34 -74.58 -63.73 2.94
C ARG A 34 -74.79 -62.49 2.08
N LYS A 35 -75.47 -62.62 0.94
CA LYS A 35 -75.79 -61.49 0.05
C LYS A 35 -76.63 -60.42 0.76
N SER A 36 -77.55 -60.83 1.65
CA SER A 36 -78.30 -59.91 2.50
C SER A 36 -77.39 -59.16 3.48
N MET A 37 -76.43 -59.84 4.10
CA MET A 37 -75.46 -59.21 5.00
C MET A 37 -74.48 -58.30 4.26
N ASP A 38 -73.99 -58.68 3.07
CA ASP A 38 -73.17 -57.82 2.21
C ASP A 38 -73.93 -56.55 1.82
N THR A 39 -75.23 -56.67 1.54
CA THR A 39 -76.11 -55.52 1.28
C THR A 39 -76.20 -54.60 2.50
N ARG A 40 -76.41 -55.16 3.70
CA ARG A 40 -76.43 -54.38 4.96
C ARG A 40 -75.10 -53.69 5.23
N LEU A 41 -73.98 -54.38 4.98
CA LEU A 41 -72.63 -53.83 5.10
C LEU A 41 -72.43 -52.63 4.16
N SER A 42 -72.80 -52.80 2.88
CA SER A 42 -72.70 -51.73 1.89
C SER A 42 -73.59 -50.53 2.23
N MET A 43 -74.85 -50.77 2.59
CA MET A 43 -75.81 -49.73 2.97
C MET A 43 -75.33 -48.93 4.19
N SER A 44 -74.86 -49.60 5.25
CA SER A 44 -74.35 -48.90 6.43
C SER A 44 -73.04 -48.16 6.12
N LYS A 45 -72.21 -48.64 5.19
CA LYS A 45 -71.03 -47.88 4.73
C LYS A 45 -71.43 -46.58 4.05
N THR A 46 -72.36 -46.64 3.09
CA THR A 46 -72.88 -45.46 2.40
C THR A 46 -73.53 -44.49 3.41
N ALA A 47 -74.33 -45.00 4.35
CA ALA A 47 -74.94 -44.16 5.38
C ALA A 47 -73.89 -43.48 6.29
N ILE A 48 -72.79 -44.16 6.63
CA ILE A 48 -71.66 -43.56 7.36
C ILE A 48 -71.02 -42.44 6.55
N GLU A 49 -70.74 -42.67 5.26
CA GLU A 49 -70.14 -41.68 4.36
C GLU A 49 -71.06 -40.44 4.21
N ASP A 50 -72.36 -40.66 4.02
CA ASP A 50 -73.37 -39.59 3.92
C ASP A 50 -73.47 -38.77 5.21
N LEU A 51 -73.46 -39.42 6.38
CA LEU A 51 -73.49 -38.75 7.67
C LEU A 51 -72.21 -37.95 7.93
N ILE A 52 -71.03 -38.46 7.55
CA ILE A 52 -69.77 -37.72 7.66
C ILE A 52 -69.78 -36.51 6.73
N ALA A 53 -70.26 -36.67 5.50
CA ALA A 53 -70.39 -35.57 4.55
C ALA A 53 -71.32 -34.48 5.10
N LYS A 54 -72.47 -34.86 5.65
CA LYS A 54 -73.41 -33.94 6.30
C LYS A 54 -72.79 -33.21 7.50
N ILE A 55 -72.06 -33.93 8.37
CA ILE A 55 -71.36 -33.31 9.52
C ILE A 55 -70.32 -32.29 9.04
N ALA A 56 -69.60 -32.59 7.95
CA ALA A 56 -68.62 -31.68 7.37
C ALA A 56 -69.26 -30.46 6.68
N GLU A 57 -70.43 -30.63 6.09
CA GLU A 57 -71.24 -29.55 5.49
C GLU A 57 -71.83 -28.63 6.56
N GLU A 58 -72.28 -29.18 7.69
CA GLU A 58 -72.85 -28.42 8.82
C GLU A 58 -71.77 -27.84 9.77
N ALA A 59 -70.49 -28.11 9.52
CA ALA A 59 -69.40 -27.65 10.37
C ALA A 59 -69.17 -26.13 10.25
N ALA A 60 -69.44 -25.39 11.32
CA ALA A 60 -69.18 -23.96 11.40
C ALA A 60 -67.76 -23.66 11.91
N ILE A 61 -67.11 -22.67 11.31
CA ILE A 61 -65.76 -22.21 11.69
C ILE A 61 -65.86 -20.82 12.30
N TYR A 62 -65.23 -20.64 13.46
CA TYR A 62 -65.23 -19.38 14.18
C TYR A 62 -63.81 -18.85 14.38
N LEU A 63 -63.61 -17.57 14.10
CA LEU A 63 -62.39 -16.85 14.43
C LEU A 63 -62.35 -16.52 15.93
N ALA A 64 -61.14 -16.38 16.48
CA ALA A 64 -60.94 -15.87 17.83
C ALA A 64 -61.58 -14.47 17.96
N GLY A 65 -62.67 -14.40 18.74
CA GLY A 65 -63.56 -13.24 18.83
C GLY A 65 -65.03 -13.54 18.54
N GLY A 66 -65.37 -14.76 18.09
CA GLY A 66 -66.75 -15.23 17.90
C GLY A 66 -67.33 -14.99 16.50
N ASN A 67 -66.57 -14.42 15.57
CA ASN A 67 -67.02 -14.21 14.19
C ASN A 67 -67.05 -15.55 13.43
N SER A 68 -68.20 -15.89 12.86
CA SER A 68 -68.36 -17.07 11.99
C SER A 68 -67.79 -16.79 10.60
N VAL A 69 -67.12 -17.79 10.01
CA VAL A 69 -66.64 -17.79 8.62
C VAL A 69 -67.46 -18.81 7.85
N ASP A 70 -68.20 -18.32 6.86
CA ASP A 70 -69.11 -19.12 6.04
C ASP A 70 -69.05 -18.63 4.59
N VAL A 71 -68.14 -19.22 3.82
CA VAL A 71 -67.84 -18.88 2.42
C VAL A 71 -67.99 -20.08 1.48
N GLY A 72 -68.22 -21.28 2.01
CA GLY A 72 -68.32 -22.50 1.24
C GLY A 72 -68.25 -23.75 2.11
N ASN A 73 -67.55 -24.77 1.62
CA ASN A 73 -67.34 -26.00 2.40
C ASN A 73 -66.34 -25.75 3.55
N ILE A 74 -66.18 -26.74 4.42
CA ILE A 74 -65.25 -26.66 5.57
C ILE A 74 -63.81 -26.26 5.17
N ARG A 75 -63.31 -26.71 4.02
CA ARG A 75 -61.97 -26.37 3.55
C ARG A 75 -61.88 -24.89 3.19
N ASP A 76 -62.86 -24.38 2.45
CA ASP A 76 -62.93 -22.97 2.05
C ASP A 76 -63.03 -22.08 3.29
N ASN A 77 -63.86 -22.48 4.26
CA ASN A 77 -64.02 -21.79 5.54
C ASN A 77 -62.72 -21.77 6.36
N VAL A 78 -61.96 -22.88 6.41
CA VAL A 78 -60.65 -22.94 7.09
C VAL A 78 -59.66 -22.01 6.39
N GLU A 79 -59.59 -22.07 5.06
CA GLU A 79 -58.65 -21.27 4.27
C GLU A 79 -58.91 -19.77 4.45
N GLU A 80 -60.17 -19.36 4.38
CA GLU A 80 -60.57 -17.97 4.59
C GLU A 80 -60.32 -17.51 6.03
N ALA A 81 -60.60 -18.36 7.03
CA ALA A 81 -60.27 -18.05 8.42
C ALA A 81 -58.76 -17.83 8.62
N LEU A 82 -57.92 -18.69 8.02
CA LEU A 82 -56.46 -18.56 8.08
C LEU A 82 -55.98 -17.29 7.37
N LYS A 83 -56.53 -16.94 6.20
CA LYS A 83 -56.24 -15.67 5.51
C LYS A 83 -56.57 -14.47 6.37
N ASN A 84 -57.74 -14.45 7.00
CA ASN A 84 -58.15 -13.36 7.90
C ASN A 84 -57.24 -13.21 9.13
N ILE A 85 -56.79 -14.33 9.70
CA ILE A 85 -55.83 -14.30 10.82
C ILE A 85 -54.48 -13.76 10.33
N ALA A 86 -54.01 -14.19 9.16
CA ALA A 86 -52.76 -13.72 8.58
C ALA A 86 -52.79 -12.21 8.27
N ASP A 87 -53.86 -11.72 7.64
CA ASP A 87 -54.07 -10.30 7.34
C ASP A 87 -54.08 -9.45 8.62
N ARG A 88 -54.69 -9.96 9.71
CA ARG A 88 -54.68 -9.28 11.02
C ARG A 88 -53.31 -9.31 11.70
N GLN A 89 -52.57 -10.41 11.57
CA GLN A 89 -51.24 -10.58 12.17
C GLN A 89 -50.19 -9.72 11.46
N PHE A 90 -50.32 -9.54 10.16
CA PHE A 90 -49.35 -8.84 9.29
C PHE A 90 -50.02 -7.74 8.45
N PRO A 91 -50.54 -6.67 9.08
CA PRO A 91 -51.30 -5.63 8.39
C PRO A 91 -50.49 -4.90 7.31
N GLU A 92 -49.16 -4.90 7.40
CA GLU A 92 -48.26 -4.23 6.45
C GLU A 92 -47.82 -5.15 5.29
N PHE A 93 -48.21 -6.43 5.28
CA PHE A 93 -47.82 -7.37 4.22
C PHE A 93 -48.56 -7.06 2.92
N LYS A 94 -49.90 -7.05 2.97
CA LYS A 94 -50.79 -6.91 1.81
C LYS A 94 -50.57 -5.62 1.03
N SER A 95 -50.26 -4.52 1.72
CA SER A 95 -50.10 -3.20 1.12
C SER A 95 -48.70 -2.94 0.56
N LYS A 96 -47.67 -3.67 1.00
CA LYS A 96 -46.26 -3.34 0.69
C LYS A 96 -45.45 -4.48 0.06
N ALA A 97 -45.78 -5.74 0.34
CA ALA A 97 -44.93 -6.90 0.01
C ALA A 97 -45.65 -8.08 -0.65
N ASP A 98 -46.96 -7.99 -0.89
CA ASP A 98 -47.76 -9.07 -1.49
C ASP A 98 -47.52 -9.19 -3.02
N ALA A 99 -46.39 -9.81 -3.36
CA ALA A 99 -46.01 -10.10 -4.74
C ALA A 99 -45.38 -11.49 -4.85
N LEU A 100 -45.81 -12.25 -5.87
CA LEU A 100 -45.37 -13.64 -6.06
C LEU A 100 -43.90 -13.77 -6.52
N ARG A 101 -43.37 -12.74 -7.21
CA ARG A 101 -42.10 -12.83 -7.97
C ARG A 101 -40.88 -12.23 -7.28
N TRP A 102 -40.88 -12.10 -5.95
CA TRP A 102 -39.72 -11.59 -5.20
C TRP A 102 -38.43 -12.36 -5.47
N GLY A 103 -38.46 -13.69 -5.62
CA GLY A 103 -37.27 -14.48 -5.96
C GLY A 103 -36.66 -14.14 -7.33
N GLN A 104 -37.51 -13.79 -8.32
CA GLN A 104 -37.05 -13.35 -9.65
C GLN A 104 -36.46 -11.93 -9.58
N ALA A 105 -37.12 -11.04 -8.82
CA ALA A 105 -36.60 -9.69 -8.55
C ALA A 105 -35.22 -9.76 -7.86
N LEU A 106 -35.05 -10.65 -6.88
CA LEU A 106 -33.77 -10.86 -6.19
C LEU A 106 -32.67 -11.29 -7.16
N THR A 107 -32.96 -12.23 -8.06
CA THR A 107 -32.01 -12.71 -9.06
C THR A 107 -31.57 -11.58 -10.00
N LYS A 108 -32.52 -10.75 -10.46
CA LYS A 108 -32.20 -9.57 -11.28
C LYS A 108 -31.42 -8.50 -10.50
N ALA A 109 -31.76 -8.26 -9.25
CA ALA A 109 -31.05 -7.30 -8.39
C ALA A 109 -29.59 -7.74 -8.15
N MET A 110 -29.34 -9.03 -7.90
CA MET A 110 -28.00 -9.60 -7.78
C MET A 110 -27.19 -9.48 -9.08
N ALA A 111 -27.85 -9.54 -10.23
CA ALA A 111 -27.22 -9.29 -11.53
C ALA A 111 -26.96 -7.80 -11.81
N GLY A 112 -27.26 -6.90 -10.86
CA GLY A 112 -27.04 -5.46 -11.00
C GLY A 112 -28.06 -4.75 -11.89
N ASN A 113 -29.20 -5.38 -12.20
CA ASN A 113 -30.23 -4.77 -13.02
C ASN A 113 -31.01 -3.70 -12.22
N PRO A 114 -31.01 -2.42 -12.64
CA PRO A 114 -31.72 -1.36 -11.94
C PRO A 114 -33.25 -1.54 -11.98
N ASP A 115 -33.75 -2.25 -12.99
CA ASP A 115 -35.18 -2.47 -13.25
C ASP A 115 -35.70 -3.78 -12.63
N ALA A 116 -35.00 -4.34 -11.64
CA ALA A 116 -35.36 -5.62 -11.02
C ALA A 116 -36.78 -5.63 -10.40
N LEU A 117 -37.26 -4.47 -9.92
CA LEU A 117 -38.59 -4.33 -9.33
C LEU A 117 -39.74 -4.41 -10.35
N ASN A 118 -39.45 -4.40 -11.66
CA ASN A 118 -40.46 -4.65 -12.67
C ASN A 118 -41.11 -6.05 -12.54
N GLU A 119 -40.40 -7.03 -11.96
CA GLU A 119 -40.93 -8.37 -11.73
C GLU A 119 -42.10 -8.41 -10.74
N ILE A 120 -42.17 -7.42 -9.84
CA ILE A 120 -43.27 -7.26 -8.88
C ILE A 120 -44.23 -6.14 -9.30
N ASN A 121 -44.22 -5.77 -10.59
CA ASN A 121 -45.04 -4.71 -11.18
C ASN A 121 -44.79 -3.31 -10.59
N PHE A 122 -43.64 -3.06 -9.99
CA PHE A 122 -43.26 -1.73 -9.51
C PHE A 122 -42.34 -1.04 -10.52
N ARG A 123 -42.75 0.15 -10.98
CA ARG A 123 -41.98 1.00 -11.91
C ARG A 123 -41.60 2.29 -11.20
N GLY A 124 -40.31 2.49 -10.94
CA GLY A 124 -39.80 3.67 -10.26
C GLY A 124 -38.44 3.41 -9.65
N GLU A 125 -37.87 4.45 -9.06
CA GLU A 125 -36.61 4.34 -8.33
C GLU A 125 -36.80 3.52 -7.05
N VAL A 126 -35.81 2.71 -6.68
CA VAL A 126 -35.93 1.80 -5.52
C VAL A 126 -36.27 2.56 -4.22
N GLN A 127 -35.75 3.76 -4.00
CA GLN A 127 -36.02 4.55 -2.78
C GLN A 127 -37.49 4.92 -2.60
N THR A 128 -38.29 4.97 -3.68
CA THR A 128 -39.73 5.30 -3.60
C THR A 128 -40.59 4.09 -3.29
N HIS A 129 -40.02 2.88 -3.31
CA HIS A 129 -40.73 1.66 -2.93
C HIS A 129 -41.08 1.67 -1.43
N PRO A 130 -42.30 1.25 -1.02
CA PRO A 130 -42.72 1.27 0.39
C PRO A 130 -41.78 0.49 1.33
N ILE A 131 -41.35 -0.72 0.93
CA ILE A 131 -40.35 -1.51 1.69
C ILE A 131 -39.02 -0.75 1.83
N ALA A 132 -38.57 -0.07 0.78
CA ALA A 132 -37.31 0.67 0.80
C ALA A 132 -37.38 1.87 1.75
N SER A 133 -38.50 2.60 1.73
CA SER A 133 -38.75 3.71 2.65
C SER A 133 -38.70 3.26 4.12
N GLU A 134 -39.30 2.10 4.44
CA GLU A 134 -39.26 1.54 5.79
C GLU A 134 -37.87 1.07 6.21
N ILE A 135 -37.14 0.39 5.32
CA ILE A 135 -35.76 -0.03 5.58
C ILE A 135 -34.86 1.19 5.82
N LEU A 136 -34.94 2.21 4.97
CA LEU A 136 -34.18 3.46 5.12
C LEU A 136 -34.54 4.19 6.41
N ARG A 137 -35.83 4.20 6.80
CA ARG A 137 -36.30 4.77 8.07
C ARG A 137 -35.75 4.02 9.28
N PHE A 138 -35.71 2.69 9.21
CA PHE A 138 -35.18 1.84 10.28
C PHE A 138 -33.66 1.97 10.46
N ILE A 139 -32.91 2.08 9.36
CA ILE A 139 -31.47 2.37 9.41
C ILE A 139 -31.24 3.75 10.03
N GLY A 140 -31.98 4.77 9.56
CA GLY A 140 -31.89 6.13 10.09
C GLY A 140 -30.46 6.68 10.00
N ASN A 141 -29.96 7.24 11.11
CA ASN A 141 -28.58 7.75 11.21
C ASN A 141 -27.59 6.74 11.83
N ALA A 142 -28.05 5.52 12.12
CA ALA A 142 -27.25 4.48 12.75
C ALA A 142 -26.84 3.41 11.74
N THR A 143 -25.82 2.63 12.10
CA THR A 143 -25.48 1.40 11.38
C THR A 143 -26.36 0.25 11.87
N LYS A 144 -26.94 -0.54 10.97
CA LYS A 144 -27.73 -1.73 11.28
C LYS A 144 -27.15 -2.96 10.59
N THR A 145 -27.24 -4.12 11.24
CA THR A 145 -26.83 -5.39 10.59
C THR A 145 -27.97 -5.90 9.71
N GLY A 146 -27.66 -6.68 8.67
CA GLY A 146 -28.72 -7.34 7.89
C GLY A 146 -29.55 -8.31 8.74
N LYS A 147 -28.97 -8.90 9.78
CA LYS A 147 -29.69 -9.66 10.81
C LYS A 147 -30.78 -8.83 11.49
N ASP A 148 -30.47 -7.60 11.88
CA ASP A 148 -31.43 -6.70 12.53
C ASP A 148 -32.55 -6.32 11.58
N ILE A 149 -32.21 -6.00 10.33
CA ILE A 149 -33.19 -5.64 9.28
C ILE A 149 -34.14 -6.81 9.03
N ARG A 150 -33.62 -8.01 8.75
CA ARG A 150 -34.44 -9.22 8.57
C ARG A 150 -35.26 -9.54 9.81
N GLY A 151 -34.63 -9.49 10.98
CA GLY A 151 -35.27 -9.81 12.25
C GLY A 151 -36.46 -8.91 12.62
N LEU A 152 -36.46 -7.66 12.16
CA LEU A 152 -37.59 -6.75 12.30
C LEU A 152 -38.66 -7.02 11.25
N PHE A 153 -38.30 -7.00 9.97
CA PHE A 153 -39.27 -6.98 8.87
C PHE A 153 -39.89 -8.36 8.53
N MET A 154 -39.29 -9.46 8.99
CA MET A 154 -39.92 -10.79 8.89
C MET A 154 -40.96 -11.04 9.99
N LYS A 155 -41.07 -10.15 10.99
CA LYS A 155 -42.02 -10.28 12.11
C LYS A 155 -43.23 -9.38 11.92
N SER A 156 -44.27 -9.60 12.74
CA SER A 156 -45.41 -8.69 12.84
C SER A 156 -44.94 -7.29 13.25
N PRO A 157 -45.46 -6.21 12.63
CA PRO A 157 -46.61 -6.15 11.73
C PRO A 157 -46.33 -6.38 10.23
N TYR A 158 -45.09 -6.66 9.85
CA TYR A 158 -44.64 -6.72 8.45
C TYR A 158 -44.78 -8.08 7.79
N GLY A 159 -44.14 -9.12 8.35
CA GLY A 159 -44.21 -10.49 7.83
C GLY A 159 -43.61 -10.67 6.43
N TRP A 160 -42.70 -9.80 6.01
CA TRP A 160 -42.16 -9.83 4.65
C TRP A 160 -41.24 -11.03 4.43
N SER A 161 -41.24 -11.57 3.21
CA SER A 161 -40.32 -12.64 2.84
C SER A 161 -38.87 -12.15 2.84
N GLN A 162 -37.93 -13.06 3.08
CA GLN A 162 -36.51 -12.72 3.03
C GLN A 162 -36.12 -12.19 1.64
N ASP A 163 -36.66 -12.79 0.57
CA ASP A 163 -36.39 -12.35 -0.80
C ASP A 163 -36.81 -10.89 -1.04
N ALA A 164 -37.93 -10.46 -0.46
CA ALA A 164 -38.39 -9.06 -0.57
C ALA A 164 -37.40 -8.09 0.09
N ILE A 165 -36.99 -8.42 1.31
CA ILE A 165 -36.04 -7.62 2.09
C ILE A 165 -34.68 -7.55 1.38
N ASP A 166 -34.15 -8.71 0.99
CA ASP A 166 -32.83 -8.83 0.37
C ASP A 166 -32.79 -8.13 -1.01
N THR A 167 -33.85 -8.25 -1.81
CA THR A 167 -33.97 -7.55 -3.10
C THR A 167 -33.82 -6.05 -2.91
N ILE A 168 -34.55 -5.49 -1.95
CA ILE A 168 -34.53 -4.04 -1.69
C ILE A 168 -33.19 -3.59 -1.11
N ILE A 169 -32.58 -4.36 -0.19
CA ILE A 169 -31.24 -4.05 0.34
C ILE A 169 -30.22 -3.97 -0.81
N ILE A 170 -30.20 -4.95 -1.69
CA ILE A 170 -29.26 -4.99 -2.82
C ILE A 170 -29.50 -3.82 -3.77
N LEU A 171 -30.75 -3.51 -4.09
CA LEU A 171 -31.07 -2.38 -4.97
C LEU A 171 -30.75 -1.03 -4.34
N LEU A 172 -31.04 -0.84 -3.04
CA LEU A 172 -30.63 0.36 -2.30
C LEU A 172 -29.11 0.54 -2.32
N LYS A 173 -28.36 -0.56 -2.17
CA LYS A 173 -26.89 -0.55 -2.26
C LYS A 173 -26.42 -0.18 -3.67
N ASN A 174 -26.99 -0.80 -4.70
CA ASN A 174 -26.66 -0.52 -6.10
C ASN A 174 -27.00 0.93 -6.50
N ALA A 175 -28.11 1.46 -5.96
CA ALA A 175 -28.52 2.84 -6.11
C ALA A 175 -27.79 3.83 -5.19
N GLN A 176 -26.85 3.35 -4.36
CA GLN A 176 -26.04 4.14 -3.42
C GLN A 176 -26.85 4.91 -2.37
N GLN A 177 -28.03 4.39 -2.02
CA GLN A 177 -28.86 4.89 -0.92
C GLN A 177 -28.39 4.37 0.44
N ILE A 178 -27.67 3.23 0.42
CA ILE A 178 -27.00 2.65 1.59
C ILE A 178 -25.58 2.21 1.20
N SER A 179 -24.68 2.20 2.18
CA SER A 179 -23.34 1.64 2.07
C SER A 179 -23.16 0.43 2.98
N THR A 180 -22.21 -0.41 2.61
CA THR A 180 -21.79 -1.58 3.39
C THR A 180 -20.30 -1.81 3.20
N THR A 181 -19.64 -2.38 4.21
CA THR A 181 -18.23 -2.80 4.12
C THR A 181 -18.06 -4.13 3.37
N GLU A 182 -19.16 -4.84 3.07
CA GLU A 182 -19.12 -6.11 2.34
C GLU A 182 -18.96 -5.88 0.84
N THR A 183 -17.79 -6.20 0.30
CA THR A 183 -17.45 -5.98 -1.11
C THR A 183 -18.30 -6.79 -2.08
N ASN A 184 -18.62 -8.04 -1.72
CA ASN A 184 -19.37 -8.98 -2.55
C ASN A 184 -20.70 -9.33 -1.89
N LEU A 185 -21.58 -8.33 -1.81
CA LEU A 185 -22.88 -8.49 -1.18
C LEU A 185 -23.77 -9.48 -1.97
N ASN A 186 -24.19 -10.56 -1.32
CA ASN A 186 -25.14 -11.54 -1.83
C ASN A 186 -26.09 -12.01 -0.70
N ALA A 187 -27.14 -12.75 -1.05
CA ALA A 187 -28.16 -13.20 -0.09
C ALA A 187 -27.59 -13.92 1.15
N ALA A 188 -26.51 -14.70 1.00
CA ALA A 188 -25.87 -15.41 2.11
C ALA A 188 -25.11 -14.47 3.06
N LYS A 189 -24.51 -13.40 2.51
CA LYS A 189 -23.66 -12.46 3.26
C LYS A 189 -24.41 -11.30 3.89
N ILE A 190 -25.62 -10.97 3.42
CA ILE A 190 -26.43 -9.86 3.96
C ILE A 190 -26.58 -9.95 5.49
N ASN A 191 -26.76 -11.16 6.04
CA ASN A 191 -26.99 -11.33 7.48
C ASN A 191 -25.86 -10.74 8.35
N GLY A 192 -24.61 -10.95 7.96
CA GLY A 192 -23.42 -10.45 8.67
C GLY A 192 -22.95 -9.07 8.22
N ALA A 193 -23.47 -8.58 7.09
CA ALA A 193 -23.13 -7.27 6.57
C ALA A 193 -23.75 -6.16 7.43
N THR A 194 -23.06 -5.03 7.49
CA THR A 194 -23.54 -3.80 8.14
C THR A 194 -23.95 -2.78 7.08
N PHE A 195 -25.02 -2.05 7.35
CA PHE A 195 -25.60 -1.08 6.43
C PHE A 195 -25.76 0.27 7.11
N LYS A 196 -25.35 1.33 6.39
CA LYS A 196 -25.54 2.72 6.79
C LYS A 196 -26.29 3.45 5.68
N LYS A 197 -27.20 4.35 6.05
CA LYS A 197 -27.87 5.22 5.08
C LYS A 197 -26.88 6.25 4.54
N GLU A 198 -26.82 6.37 3.22
CA GLU A 198 -26.06 7.43 2.56
C GLU A 198 -26.89 8.70 2.50
N VAL A 199 -26.32 9.80 2.98
CA VAL A 199 -26.94 11.13 2.93
C VAL A 199 -26.56 11.86 1.64
N HIS A 200 -25.36 11.55 1.11
CA HIS A 200 -24.81 12.15 -0.09
C HIS A 200 -24.85 11.12 -1.22
N ILE A 201 -25.56 11.42 -2.31
CA ILE A 201 -25.63 10.55 -3.49
C ILE A 201 -24.70 11.10 -4.57
N ILE A 202 -23.84 10.23 -5.11
CA ILE A 202 -22.91 10.62 -6.19
C ILE A 202 -23.51 10.19 -7.53
N GLY A 203 -23.93 11.18 -8.32
CA GLY A 203 -24.44 10.96 -9.68
C GLY A 203 -23.37 10.40 -10.64
N ALA A 204 -23.80 9.83 -11.77
CA ALA A 204 -22.90 9.24 -12.76
C ALA A 204 -21.83 10.21 -13.29
N SER A 205 -22.21 11.48 -13.55
CA SER A 205 -21.29 12.54 -13.99
C SER A 205 -20.19 12.82 -12.95
N ALA A 206 -20.57 12.92 -11.67
CA ALA A 206 -19.65 13.11 -10.55
C ALA A 206 -18.66 11.93 -10.43
N LYS A 207 -19.14 10.69 -10.57
CA LYS A 207 -18.28 9.50 -10.59
C LYS A 207 -17.24 9.55 -11.70
N ILE A 208 -17.63 9.96 -12.91
CA ILE A 208 -16.71 10.09 -14.05
C ILE A 208 -15.61 11.12 -13.74
N LYS A 209 -15.97 12.27 -13.15
CA LYS A 209 -15.00 13.30 -12.76
C LYS A 209 -13.98 12.81 -11.74
N ILE A 210 -14.43 12.10 -10.68
CA ILE A 210 -13.54 11.53 -9.68
C ILE A 210 -12.62 10.47 -10.30
N LYS A 211 -13.19 9.56 -11.11
CA LYS A 211 -12.40 8.53 -11.82
C LYS A 211 -11.36 9.15 -12.76
N SER A 212 -11.69 10.26 -13.42
CA SER A 212 -10.73 10.99 -14.27
C SER A 212 -9.57 11.58 -13.47
N LEU A 213 -9.84 12.14 -12.29
CA LEU A 213 -8.80 12.64 -11.39
C LEU A 213 -7.87 11.50 -10.94
N PHE A 214 -8.45 10.37 -10.53
CA PHE A 214 -7.68 9.19 -10.10
C PHE A 214 -6.87 8.61 -11.26
N LEU A 215 -7.42 8.55 -12.47
CA LEU A 215 -6.71 8.11 -13.66
C LEU A 215 -5.53 9.01 -14.01
N ALA A 216 -5.67 10.33 -13.85
CA ALA A 216 -4.55 11.27 -14.02
C ALA A 216 -3.39 11.01 -13.03
N ALA A 217 -3.69 10.41 -11.86
CA ALA A 217 -2.72 9.93 -10.89
C ALA A 217 -2.29 8.46 -11.10
N GLY A 218 -2.65 7.86 -12.25
CA GLY A 218 -2.32 6.47 -12.59
C GLY A 218 -3.12 5.42 -11.82
N ILE A 219 -4.27 5.79 -11.25
CA ILE A 219 -5.13 4.89 -10.46
C ILE A 219 -6.33 4.48 -11.31
N ASN A 220 -6.42 3.19 -11.64
CA ASN A 220 -7.51 2.67 -12.45
C ASN A 220 -8.71 2.24 -11.57
N CYS A 221 -9.89 2.76 -11.88
CA CYS A 221 -11.15 2.44 -11.19
C CYS A 221 -12.09 1.64 -12.11
N PRO A 222 -12.14 0.31 -11.99
CA PRO A 222 -12.94 -0.55 -12.87
C PRO A 222 -14.42 -0.15 -12.93
N PRO A 223 -15.12 -0.49 -14.03
CA PRO A 223 -16.57 -0.43 -14.09
C PRO A 223 -17.19 -1.25 -12.96
N ASN A 224 -18.32 -0.78 -12.41
CA ASN A 224 -19.10 -1.45 -11.36
C ASN A 224 -18.40 -1.69 -10.01
N HIS A 225 -17.15 -1.25 -9.84
CA HIS A 225 -16.46 -1.23 -8.55
C HIS A 225 -16.77 0.05 -7.78
N GLU A 226 -16.76 -0.06 -6.45
CA GLU A 226 -16.89 1.09 -5.56
C GLU A 226 -15.67 2.00 -5.68
N ILE A 227 -15.91 3.32 -5.76
CA ILE A 227 -14.87 4.32 -5.98
C ILE A 227 -14.13 4.66 -4.69
N PHE A 228 -14.84 4.56 -3.55
CA PHE A 228 -14.34 4.97 -2.24
C PHE A 228 -12.97 4.36 -1.87
N PRO A 229 -12.71 3.04 -2.04
CA PRO A 229 -11.40 2.46 -1.72
C PRO A 229 -10.21 3.09 -2.46
N TYR A 230 -10.42 3.56 -3.69
CA TYR A 230 -9.37 4.18 -4.51
C TYR A 230 -9.00 5.60 -4.05
N SER A 231 -9.86 6.24 -3.25
CA SER A 231 -9.55 7.54 -2.65
C SER A 231 -8.33 7.48 -1.72
N ASN A 232 -8.14 6.37 -1.00
CA ASN A 232 -6.99 6.17 -0.11
C ASN A 232 -5.67 6.20 -0.89
N GLU A 233 -5.62 5.49 -2.03
CA GLU A 233 -4.42 5.46 -2.87
C GLU A 233 -4.10 6.83 -3.45
N PHE A 234 -5.12 7.57 -3.89
CA PHE A 234 -4.96 8.93 -4.42
C PHE A 234 -4.39 9.90 -3.37
N LEU A 235 -5.01 9.94 -2.18
CA LEU A 235 -4.59 10.83 -1.09
C LEU A 235 -3.18 10.47 -0.58
N ALA A 236 -2.86 9.17 -0.50
CA ALA A 236 -1.52 8.70 -0.15
C ALA A 236 -0.46 9.13 -1.17
N LYS A 237 -0.74 8.99 -2.47
CA LYS A 237 0.16 9.47 -3.54
C LYS A 237 0.36 10.99 -3.47
N LEU A 238 -0.71 11.75 -3.27
CA LEU A 238 -0.64 13.20 -3.15
C LEU A 238 0.22 13.63 -1.95
N LYS A 239 0.05 12.98 -0.80
CA LYS A 239 0.86 13.20 0.40
C LYS A 239 2.32 12.82 0.20
N ALA A 240 2.60 11.71 -0.47
CA ALA A 240 3.96 11.28 -0.80
C ALA A 240 4.67 12.30 -1.72
N LEU A 241 3.96 12.86 -2.71
CA LEU A 241 4.47 13.91 -3.57
C LEU A 241 4.83 15.18 -2.78
N ALA A 242 3.94 15.63 -1.87
CA ALA A 242 4.22 16.78 -1.01
C ALA A 242 5.50 16.58 -0.18
N ASN A 243 5.66 15.40 0.42
CA ASN A 243 6.84 15.05 1.22
C ASN A 243 8.12 14.90 0.38
N ALA A 244 8.00 14.51 -0.89
CA ALA A 244 9.16 14.37 -1.77
C ALA A 244 9.76 15.73 -2.15
N ILE A 245 8.93 16.76 -2.33
CA ILE A 245 9.36 18.08 -2.80
C ILE A 245 9.67 19.08 -1.68
N SER A 246 9.35 18.72 -0.44
CA SER A 246 9.54 19.57 0.74
C SER A 246 10.27 18.84 1.86
N GLY A 247 10.72 19.57 2.88
CA GLY A 247 11.43 19.02 4.02
C GLY A 247 12.62 19.88 4.45
N ASP A 248 13.73 19.22 4.75
CA ASP A 248 14.99 19.88 5.11
C ASP A 248 15.59 20.60 3.90
N ALA A 249 16.37 21.65 4.15
CA ALA A 249 17.11 22.34 3.10
C ALA A 249 18.05 21.34 2.38
N PRO A 250 18.16 21.40 1.04
CA PRO A 250 17.79 22.51 0.16
C PRO A 250 16.37 22.38 -0.45
N ARG A 251 15.56 21.39 -0.05
CA ARG A 251 14.17 21.26 -0.50
C ARG A 251 13.33 22.44 0.01
N GLN A 252 12.16 22.65 -0.57
CA GLN A 252 11.22 23.67 -0.09
C GLN A 252 10.77 23.39 1.34
N GLU A 253 10.26 24.41 2.04
CA GLU A 253 9.70 24.22 3.37
C GLU A 253 8.57 23.19 3.37
N PRO A 254 8.40 22.42 4.45
CA PRO A 254 7.36 21.41 4.58
C PRO A 254 5.98 21.93 4.16
N ILE A 255 5.39 21.30 3.15
CA ILE A 255 4.07 21.69 2.65
C ILE A 255 2.99 21.29 3.67
N ASN A 256 2.08 22.23 3.97
CA ASN A 256 0.93 21.93 4.81
C ASN A 256 -0.05 20.98 4.09
N THR A 257 -0.20 19.77 4.61
CA THR A 257 -1.07 18.72 4.08
C THR A 257 -2.32 18.47 4.93
N ASN A 258 -2.71 19.40 5.82
CA ASN A 258 -3.88 19.25 6.68
C ASN A 258 -5.17 19.02 5.88
N PHE A 259 -5.32 19.68 4.73
CA PHE A 259 -6.48 19.48 3.85
C PHE A 259 -6.60 18.01 3.36
N ILE A 260 -5.48 17.31 3.15
CA ILE A 260 -5.49 15.88 2.80
C ILE A 260 -6.05 15.08 3.98
N LYS A 261 -5.59 15.39 5.21
CA LYS A 261 -6.06 14.73 6.43
C LYS A 261 -7.55 14.98 6.69
N ASP A 262 -8.03 16.19 6.40
CA ASP A 262 -9.45 16.54 6.55
C ASP A 262 -10.32 15.71 5.59
N ILE A 263 -9.85 15.51 4.35
CA ILE A 263 -10.50 14.59 3.39
C ILE A 263 -10.40 13.14 3.89
N GLU A 264 -9.24 12.69 4.37
CA GLU A 264 -9.02 11.33 4.92
C GLU A 264 -9.95 11.02 6.10
N ASN A 265 -10.36 12.01 6.90
CA ASN A 265 -11.27 11.79 8.04
C ASN A 265 -12.73 11.60 7.65
N LYS A 266 -13.12 11.93 6.40
CA LYS A 266 -14.48 11.71 5.88
C LYS A 266 -14.63 10.26 5.41
N GLU A 267 -15.84 9.71 5.40
CA GLU A 267 -16.11 8.32 5.04
C GLU A 267 -17.13 8.20 3.90
N GLY A 268 -17.04 7.12 3.11
CA GLY A 268 -17.99 6.83 2.03
C GLY A 268 -18.16 7.97 1.01
N ASN A 269 -19.41 8.29 0.69
CA ASN A 269 -19.71 9.31 -0.32
C ASN A 269 -19.37 10.73 0.12
N GLU A 270 -19.30 11.01 1.42
CA GLU A 270 -18.92 12.33 1.95
C GLU A 270 -17.48 12.68 1.54
N ARG A 271 -16.54 11.73 1.68
CA ARG A 271 -15.15 11.91 1.23
C ARG A 271 -15.07 12.16 -0.27
N LEU A 272 -15.79 11.34 -1.04
CA LEU A 272 -15.80 11.42 -2.49
C LEU A 272 -16.40 12.74 -3.00
N LEU A 273 -17.40 13.28 -2.30
CA LEU A 273 -17.96 14.60 -2.58
C LEU A 273 -16.93 15.70 -2.30
N ASP A 274 -16.22 15.64 -1.18
CA ASP A 274 -15.17 16.61 -0.85
C ASP A 274 -14.00 16.59 -1.87
N ILE A 275 -13.58 15.40 -2.29
CA ILE A 275 -12.62 15.24 -3.39
C ILE A 275 -13.14 15.88 -4.68
N LEU A 276 -14.44 15.75 -4.95
CA LEU A 276 -15.05 16.34 -6.14
C LEU A 276 -15.14 17.86 -6.06
N GLU A 277 -15.46 18.40 -4.89
CA GLU A 277 -15.52 19.85 -4.63
C GLU A 277 -14.13 20.49 -4.78
N GLN A 278 -13.08 19.82 -4.30
CA GLN A 278 -11.70 20.28 -4.40
C GLN A 278 -10.96 19.76 -5.65
N LYS A 279 -11.68 19.13 -6.59
CA LYS A 279 -11.08 18.34 -7.68
C LYS A 279 -10.05 19.12 -8.49
N ASP A 280 -10.35 20.35 -8.90
CA ASP A 280 -9.46 21.12 -9.77
C ASP A 280 -8.19 21.60 -9.02
N ASP A 281 -8.32 21.91 -7.73
CA ASP A 281 -7.17 22.24 -6.87
C ASP A 281 -6.27 21.02 -6.64
N LEU A 282 -6.87 19.86 -6.33
CA LEU A 282 -6.17 18.59 -6.17
C LEU A 282 -5.46 18.17 -7.46
N GLU A 283 -6.12 18.32 -8.61
CA GLU A 283 -5.53 18.03 -9.92
C GLU A 283 -4.33 18.94 -10.23
N THR A 284 -4.44 20.22 -9.90
CA THR A 284 -3.38 21.22 -10.08
C THR A 284 -2.17 20.89 -9.20
N LYS A 285 -2.39 20.67 -7.90
CA LYS A 285 -1.35 20.26 -6.95
C LYS A 285 -0.67 18.97 -7.38
N PHE A 286 -1.44 17.98 -7.79
CA PHE A 286 -0.88 16.70 -8.24
C PHE A 286 0.07 16.88 -9.43
N LYS A 287 -0.34 17.64 -10.46
CA LYS A 287 0.50 17.93 -11.64
C LYS A 287 1.77 18.69 -11.24
N GLU A 288 1.62 19.79 -10.50
CA GLU A 288 2.74 20.62 -10.07
C GLU A 288 3.74 19.83 -9.23
N TRP A 289 3.26 19.11 -8.22
CA TRP A 289 4.13 18.35 -7.32
C TRP A 289 4.79 17.17 -8.02
N THR A 290 4.12 16.56 -9.01
CA THR A 290 4.74 15.51 -9.85
C THR A 290 5.91 16.07 -10.65
N SER A 291 5.75 17.24 -11.28
CA SER A 291 6.84 17.90 -12.02
C SER A 291 7.99 18.29 -11.10
N LYS A 292 7.70 18.90 -9.94
CA LYS A 292 8.73 19.26 -8.94
C LYS A 292 9.45 18.03 -8.39
N ALA A 293 8.75 16.92 -8.15
CA ALA A 293 9.35 15.68 -7.65
C ALA A 293 10.33 15.07 -8.67
N ALA A 294 10.09 15.25 -9.97
CA ALA A 294 11.05 14.85 -11.00
C ALA A 294 12.36 15.65 -10.90
N ILE A 295 12.27 16.97 -10.70
CA ILE A 295 13.43 17.86 -10.50
C ILE A 295 14.20 17.45 -9.24
N VAL A 296 13.53 17.21 -8.12
CA VAL A 296 14.19 16.73 -6.88
C VAL A 296 14.93 15.42 -7.13
N ARG A 297 14.31 14.46 -7.83
CA ARG A 297 14.92 13.15 -8.11
C ARG A 297 16.22 13.27 -8.92
N GLU A 298 16.30 14.27 -9.79
CA GLU A 298 17.49 14.54 -10.60
C GLU A 298 18.56 15.31 -9.80
N ARG A 299 18.15 16.34 -9.05
CA ARG A 299 19.08 17.30 -8.43
C ARG A 299 19.54 16.94 -7.01
N GLU A 300 18.75 16.21 -6.22
CA GLU A 300 19.13 15.82 -4.85
C GLU A 300 20.41 14.94 -4.80
N PRO A 301 20.62 13.97 -5.71
CA PRO A 301 21.88 13.22 -5.75
C PRO A 301 23.08 14.11 -6.09
N LEU A 302 22.91 15.07 -7.01
CA LEU A 302 23.95 16.04 -7.37
C LEU A 302 24.27 16.97 -6.21
N TRP A 303 23.25 17.39 -5.46
CA TRP A 303 23.42 18.16 -4.24
C TRP A 303 24.23 17.39 -3.19
N THR A 304 23.90 16.13 -2.98
CA THR A 304 24.63 15.27 -2.03
C THR A 304 26.10 15.14 -2.45
N LEU A 305 26.34 14.88 -3.75
CA LEU A 305 27.68 14.81 -4.32
C LEU A 305 28.47 16.12 -4.17
N LEU A 306 27.80 17.27 -4.34
CA LEU A 306 28.39 18.59 -4.16
C LEU A 306 28.86 18.80 -2.71
N LEU A 307 28.02 18.46 -1.73
CA LEU A 307 28.39 18.56 -0.30
C LEU A 307 29.54 17.63 0.04
N ASP A 308 29.54 16.41 -0.48
CA ASP A 308 30.63 15.45 -0.26
C ASP A 308 31.96 15.96 -0.83
N LEU A 309 31.95 16.61 -2.00
CA LEU A 309 33.13 17.22 -2.59
C LEU A 309 33.63 18.43 -1.79
N ILE A 310 32.71 19.28 -1.31
CA ILE A 310 33.07 20.42 -0.45
C ILE A 310 33.77 19.95 0.81
N ASN A 311 33.32 18.86 1.41
CA ASN A 311 33.95 18.27 2.58
C ASN A 311 35.37 17.75 2.32
N GLN A 312 35.73 17.50 1.05
CA GLN A 312 37.08 17.10 0.64
C GLN A 312 37.92 18.25 0.09
N ALA A 313 37.32 19.43 -0.11
CA ALA A 313 38.00 20.58 -0.70
C ALA A 313 39.06 21.15 0.26
N PRO A 314 40.19 21.66 -0.24
CA PRO A 314 41.17 22.36 0.58
C PRO A 314 40.61 23.71 1.06
N ASP A 315 41.17 24.22 2.15
CA ASP A 315 40.85 25.58 2.62
C ASP A 315 41.69 26.60 1.83
N ASP A 316 41.04 27.28 0.90
CA ASP A 316 41.60 28.38 0.12
C ASP A 316 40.52 29.41 -0.22
N ALA A 317 40.95 30.62 -0.59
CA ALA A 317 40.04 31.76 -0.78
C ALA A 317 39.01 31.53 -1.90
N GLU A 318 39.37 30.83 -2.98
CA GLU A 318 38.43 30.53 -4.07
C GLU A 318 37.42 29.44 -3.65
N MET A 319 37.87 28.44 -2.87
CA MET A 319 36.98 27.42 -2.30
C MET A 319 35.99 28.02 -1.29
N ASP A 320 36.42 29.01 -0.50
CA ASP A 320 35.54 29.70 0.44
C ASP A 320 34.44 30.50 -0.26
N GLU A 321 34.70 31.04 -1.46
CA GLU A 321 33.67 31.66 -2.30
C GLU A 321 32.66 30.61 -2.80
N ILE A 322 33.12 29.45 -3.28
CA ILE A 322 32.25 28.35 -3.72
C ILE A 322 31.40 27.85 -2.55
N LYS A 323 31.98 27.64 -1.37
CA LYS A 323 31.25 27.22 -0.16
C LYS A 323 30.11 28.19 0.17
N LYS A 324 30.36 29.51 0.12
CA LYS A 324 29.31 30.53 0.35
C LYS A 324 28.18 30.47 -0.67
N GLU A 325 28.49 30.24 -1.95
CA GLU A 325 27.46 30.08 -2.99
C GLU A 325 26.60 28.83 -2.73
N VAL A 326 27.23 27.72 -2.31
CA VAL A 326 26.52 26.49 -1.94
C VAL A 326 25.67 26.69 -0.69
N ASP A 327 26.20 27.34 0.35
CA ASP A 327 25.43 27.69 1.55
C ASP A 327 24.21 28.55 1.18
N ALA A 328 24.37 29.51 0.26
CA ALA A 328 23.25 30.31 -0.23
C ALA A 328 22.19 29.47 -0.96
N ILE A 329 22.57 28.46 -1.74
CA ILE A 329 21.63 27.50 -2.37
C ILE A 329 20.85 26.75 -1.30
N ASN A 330 21.52 26.31 -0.24
CA ASN A 330 20.91 25.58 0.86
C ASN A 330 19.93 26.48 1.66
N GLU A 331 20.41 27.63 2.13
CA GLU A 331 19.65 28.57 2.96
C GLU A 331 18.42 29.11 2.23
N ASN A 332 18.58 29.48 0.96
CA ASN A 332 17.48 30.00 0.14
C ASN A 332 16.64 28.88 -0.52
N ARG A 333 16.94 27.60 -0.25
CA ARG A 333 16.20 26.42 -0.73
C ARG A 333 16.01 26.39 -2.25
N LEU A 334 17.11 26.59 -2.97
CA LEU A 334 17.11 26.81 -4.42
C LEU A 334 17.12 25.51 -5.26
N LEU A 335 16.87 24.34 -4.65
CA LEU A 335 16.86 23.04 -5.35
C LEU A 335 15.91 23.03 -6.55
N LEU A 336 14.73 23.65 -6.40
CA LEU A 336 13.68 23.72 -7.42
C LEU A 336 13.71 25.01 -8.26
N GLN A 337 14.75 25.86 -8.12
CA GLN A 337 14.87 27.09 -8.90
C GLN A 337 15.12 26.79 -10.38
N GLU A 338 14.60 27.64 -11.26
CA GLU A 338 14.97 27.68 -12.66
C GLU A 338 15.62 29.04 -12.98
N PRO A 339 16.80 29.07 -13.62
CA PRO A 339 17.62 27.92 -14.07
C PRO A 339 18.26 27.12 -12.91
N ASP A 340 18.76 25.92 -13.21
CA ASP A 340 19.45 25.04 -12.25
C ASP A 340 20.66 25.71 -11.59
N ALA A 341 20.61 25.85 -10.27
CA ALA A 341 21.68 26.41 -9.45
C ALA A 341 22.75 25.37 -9.03
N ILE A 342 22.47 24.08 -9.10
CA ILE A 342 23.32 23.01 -8.54
C ILE A 342 24.35 22.54 -9.56
N GLN A 343 23.93 22.21 -10.78
CA GLN A 343 24.85 21.69 -11.80
C GLN A 343 26.02 22.64 -12.11
N PRO A 344 25.85 23.97 -12.20
CA PRO A 344 26.97 24.89 -12.38
C PRO A 344 27.99 24.83 -11.23
N MET A 345 27.53 24.66 -9.98
CA MET A 345 28.40 24.54 -8.81
C MET A 345 29.16 23.22 -8.80
N VAL A 346 28.51 22.11 -9.17
CA VAL A 346 29.17 20.81 -9.35
C VAL A 346 30.28 20.91 -10.38
N THR A 347 30.03 21.54 -11.53
CA THR A 347 31.05 21.73 -12.58
C THR A 347 32.20 22.60 -12.10
N LYS A 348 31.90 23.78 -11.52
CA LYS A 348 32.91 24.73 -11.00
C LYS A 348 33.83 24.05 -9.98
N LEU A 349 33.25 23.31 -9.02
CA LEU A 349 34.00 22.61 -7.99
C LEU A 349 34.83 21.45 -8.57
N THR A 350 34.25 20.68 -9.50
CA THR A 350 34.95 19.57 -10.19
C THR A 350 36.19 20.07 -10.92
N GLU A 351 36.06 21.14 -11.71
CA GLU A 351 37.16 21.73 -12.47
C GLU A 351 38.28 22.22 -11.54
N LYS A 352 37.91 22.92 -10.47
CA LYS A 352 38.85 23.43 -9.47
C LYS A 352 39.61 22.28 -8.78
N LEU A 353 38.90 21.28 -8.27
CA LEU A 353 39.52 20.13 -7.59
C LEU A 353 40.43 19.34 -8.54
N ASN A 354 40.02 19.17 -9.80
CA ASN A 354 40.83 18.50 -10.81
C ASN A 354 42.10 19.30 -11.12
N SER A 355 42.01 20.63 -11.21
CA SER A 355 43.16 21.50 -11.39
C SER A 355 44.17 21.39 -10.25
N GLU A 356 43.71 21.47 -8.99
CA GLU A 356 44.56 21.33 -7.81
C GLU A 356 45.21 19.94 -7.69
N LEU A 357 44.47 18.87 -7.99
CA LEU A 357 45.01 17.52 -8.02
C LEU A 357 46.11 17.36 -9.09
N ASN A 358 45.88 17.92 -10.29
CA ASN A 358 46.87 17.88 -11.37
C ASN A 358 48.13 18.70 -11.03
N LYS A 359 47.97 19.81 -10.31
CA LYS A 359 49.10 20.60 -9.79
C LYS A 359 49.94 19.80 -8.80
N LEU A 360 49.31 19.15 -7.81
CA LEU A 360 50.03 18.29 -6.86
C LEU A 360 50.73 17.10 -7.53
N LYS A 361 50.09 16.48 -8.53
CA LYS A 361 50.71 15.44 -9.35
C LYS A 361 51.93 15.98 -10.09
N LEU A 362 51.83 17.18 -10.69
CA LEU A 362 52.93 17.80 -11.39
C LEU A 362 54.10 18.06 -10.44
N ASP A 363 53.84 18.67 -9.29
CA ASP A 363 54.86 18.95 -8.27
C ASP A 363 55.55 17.66 -7.80
N TYR A 364 54.78 16.60 -7.53
CA TYR A 364 55.31 15.27 -7.19
C TYR A 364 56.19 14.71 -8.31
N ASN A 365 55.72 14.74 -9.56
CA ASN A 365 56.43 14.13 -10.69
C ASN A 365 57.69 14.91 -11.05
N THR A 366 57.67 16.24 -10.99
CA THR A 366 58.85 17.08 -11.19
C THR A 366 59.90 16.81 -10.11
N LEU A 367 59.48 16.70 -8.85
CA LEU A 367 60.38 16.34 -7.76
C LEU A 367 60.94 14.93 -7.95
N TYR A 368 60.09 13.95 -8.25
CA TYR A 368 60.48 12.57 -8.52
C TYR A 368 61.51 12.48 -9.65
N ASP A 369 61.28 13.17 -10.77
CA ASP A 369 62.17 13.14 -11.92
C ASP A 369 63.55 13.69 -11.58
N ARG A 370 63.60 14.82 -10.86
CA ARG A 370 64.85 15.41 -10.41
C ARG A 370 65.64 14.45 -9.51
N GLU A 371 64.99 13.89 -8.49
CA GLU A 371 65.64 12.99 -7.54
C GLU A 371 66.04 11.66 -8.19
N MET A 372 65.23 11.13 -9.12
CA MET A 372 65.54 9.90 -9.85
C MET A 372 66.75 10.07 -10.75
N ILE A 373 66.89 11.21 -11.43
CA ILE A 373 68.11 11.53 -12.21
C ILE A 373 69.33 11.55 -11.29
N SER A 374 69.24 12.20 -10.13
CA SER A 374 70.33 12.24 -9.14
C SER A 374 70.67 10.85 -8.60
N LEU A 375 69.68 10.01 -8.30
CA LEU A 375 69.89 8.65 -7.83
C LEU A 375 70.55 7.77 -8.90
N GLN A 376 70.11 7.85 -10.15
CA GLN A 376 70.69 7.07 -11.26
C GLN A 376 72.11 7.50 -11.62
N ALA A 377 72.43 8.80 -11.50
CA ALA A 377 73.77 9.34 -11.70
C ALA A 377 74.74 9.00 -10.55
N ASN A 378 74.24 8.55 -9.40
CA ASN A 378 75.07 8.25 -8.25
C ASN A 378 75.95 7.00 -8.48
N GLU A 379 77.22 7.08 -8.07
CA GLU A 379 78.20 6.02 -8.31
C GLU A 379 77.89 4.70 -7.56
N TYR A 380 77.26 4.75 -6.39
CA TYR A 380 76.94 3.57 -5.59
C TYR A 380 75.70 2.87 -6.12
N PHE A 381 74.69 3.66 -6.51
CA PHE A 381 73.46 3.13 -7.09
C PHE A 381 73.67 2.59 -8.52
N SER A 382 74.55 3.17 -9.32
CA SER A 382 74.83 2.67 -10.68
C SER A 382 75.49 1.29 -10.69
N LYS A 383 76.31 0.97 -9.67
CA LYS A 383 77.11 -0.27 -9.55
C LYS A 383 76.36 -1.50 -9.01
N ILE A 384 75.16 -1.34 -8.45
CA ILE A 384 74.35 -2.47 -7.95
C ILE A 384 73.58 -3.20 -9.06
N THR A 385 73.20 -4.46 -8.80
CA THR A 385 72.51 -5.32 -9.77
C THR A 385 71.10 -4.80 -10.11
N PRO A 386 70.53 -5.12 -11.29
CA PRO A 386 69.16 -4.74 -11.63
C PRO A 386 68.10 -5.23 -10.62
N ASP A 387 68.28 -6.43 -10.06
CA ASP A 387 67.38 -6.98 -9.04
C ASP A 387 67.46 -6.19 -7.73
N ASP A 388 68.66 -5.82 -7.30
CA ASP A 388 68.86 -4.95 -6.13
C ASP A 388 68.27 -3.56 -6.35
N LYS A 389 68.48 -2.96 -7.52
CA LYS A 389 67.85 -1.67 -7.88
C LYS A 389 66.34 -1.76 -7.74
N ARG A 390 65.73 -2.79 -8.32
CA ARG A 390 64.28 -2.98 -8.27
C ARG A 390 63.78 -3.16 -6.83
N ARG A 391 64.50 -3.94 -6.01
CA ARG A 391 64.18 -4.15 -4.60
C ARG A 391 64.21 -2.85 -3.80
N ILE A 392 65.27 -2.05 -3.92
CA ILE A 392 65.41 -0.75 -3.23
C ILE A 392 64.27 0.18 -3.62
N LEU A 393 63.98 0.29 -4.93
CA LEU A 393 62.92 1.16 -5.42
C LEU A 393 61.53 0.75 -4.88
N ILE A 394 61.27 -0.55 -4.72
CA ILE A 394 60.04 -1.08 -4.09
C ILE A 394 60.01 -0.75 -2.60
N ASN A 395 61.09 -1.05 -1.86
CA ASN A 395 61.18 -0.84 -0.41
C ASN A 395 60.90 0.61 -0.02
N HIS A 396 61.39 1.56 -0.83
CA HIS A 396 61.21 2.99 -0.60
C HIS A 396 60.00 3.60 -1.32
N GLN A 397 59.16 2.79 -1.97
CA GLN A 397 57.94 3.21 -2.67
C GLN A 397 58.18 4.22 -3.80
N ILE A 398 59.34 4.14 -4.46
CA ILE A 398 59.78 5.03 -5.56
C ILE A 398 59.98 4.25 -6.87
N LEU A 399 59.32 3.10 -7.05
CA LEU A 399 59.40 2.31 -8.28
C LEU A 399 58.69 2.98 -9.46
N THR A 400 57.52 3.58 -9.20
CA THR A 400 56.65 4.14 -10.24
C THR A 400 56.17 5.54 -9.87
N LYS A 401 55.99 6.38 -10.88
CA LYS A 401 55.33 7.67 -10.74
C LYS A 401 53.85 7.50 -10.44
N TYR A 402 53.26 8.55 -9.87
CA TYR A 402 51.81 8.62 -9.76
C TYR A 402 51.19 9.18 -11.04
N GLU A 403 50.12 8.51 -11.48
CA GLU A 403 49.27 8.98 -12.57
C GLU A 403 47.87 9.27 -12.07
N ILE A 404 47.43 10.52 -12.27
CA ILE A 404 46.02 10.92 -12.21
C ILE A 404 45.56 11.11 -13.66
N LYS A 405 44.45 10.46 -14.04
CA LYS A 405 43.77 10.65 -15.34
C LYS A 405 42.75 11.78 -15.22
N VAL A 406 42.14 12.24 -16.32
CA VAL A 406 40.95 13.09 -16.23
C VAL A 406 39.85 12.29 -15.52
N LEU A 407 39.35 12.81 -14.42
CA LEU A 407 38.38 12.13 -13.55
C LEU A 407 37.01 12.77 -13.71
N SER A 408 35.94 11.95 -13.71
CA SER A 408 34.59 12.46 -13.47
C SER A 408 34.47 13.00 -12.05
N THR A 409 33.42 13.77 -11.77
CA THR A 409 33.09 14.31 -10.45
C THR A 409 33.14 13.24 -9.35
N GLU A 410 32.50 12.08 -9.57
CA GLU A 410 32.51 10.96 -8.62
C GLU A 410 33.89 10.32 -8.49
N ALA A 411 34.65 10.25 -9.60
CA ALA A 411 36.01 9.73 -9.57
C ALA A 411 36.97 10.65 -8.80
N ILE A 412 36.78 11.97 -8.86
CA ILE A 412 37.50 12.95 -8.04
C ILE A 412 37.19 12.71 -6.56
N LEU A 413 35.91 12.60 -6.20
CA LEU A 413 35.52 12.32 -4.80
C LEU A 413 36.18 11.05 -4.28
N ASN A 414 36.08 9.96 -5.03
CA ASN A 414 36.69 8.68 -4.67
C ASN A 414 38.22 8.76 -4.54
N GLN A 415 38.87 9.56 -5.40
CA GLN A 415 40.31 9.77 -5.32
C GLN A 415 40.71 10.56 -4.08
N LEU A 416 39.97 11.63 -3.75
CA LEU A 416 40.24 12.46 -2.58
C LEU A 416 39.97 11.74 -1.26
N GLN A 417 38.95 10.87 -1.21
CA GLN A 417 38.70 9.99 -0.06
C GLN A 417 39.83 8.99 0.17
N LYS A 418 40.51 8.52 -0.89
CA LYS A 418 41.67 7.62 -0.77
C LYS A 418 42.96 8.36 -0.46
N LEU A 419 43.17 9.51 -1.10
CA LEU A 419 44.37 10.32 -0.97
C LEU A 419 44.01 11.80 -1.01
N SER A 420 43.76 12.34 0.19
CA SER A 420 43.40 13.74 0.40
C SER A 420 44.52 14.70 -0.03
N PHE A 421 44.18 15.98 -0.21
CA PHE A 421 45.15 17.03 -0.50
C PHE A 421 46.27 17.12 0.54
N VAL A 422 45.94 16.92 1.83
CA VAL A 422 46.92 16.89 2.91
C VAL A 422 47.89 15.72 2.74
N ASN A 423 47.36 14.53 2.44
CA ASN A 423 48.20 13.34 2.24
C ASN A 423 49.08 13.45 0.99
N TRP A 424 48.61 14.11 -0.07
CA TRP A 424 49.45 14.48 -1.22
C TRP A 424 50.62 15.36 -0.83
N LYS A 425 50.38 16.44 -0.06
CA LYS A 425 51.44 17.33 0.43
C LYS A 425 52.45 16.56 1.30
N THR A 426 51.98 15.69 2.19
CA THR A 426 52.86 14.82 3.00
C THR A 426 53.71 13.90 2.13
N LYS A 427 53.14 13.30 1.08
CA LYS A 427 53.89 12.46 0.13
C LYS A 427 54.97 13.24 -0.61
N ILE A 428 54.64 14.44 -1.10
CA ILE A 428 55.61 15.31 -1.78
C ILE A 428 56.75 15.68 -0.83
N ALA A 429 56.44 16.07 0.41
CA ALA A 429 57.44 16.44 1.41
C ALA A 429 58.34 15.26 1.82
N ALA A 430 57.80 14.03 1.86
CA ALA A 430 58.57 12.82 2.20
C ALA A 430 59.45 12.32 1.05
N LEU A 431 59.17 12.72 -0.20
CA LEU A 431 59.76 12.11 -1.39
C LEU A 431 61.29 12.21 -1.43
N SER A 432 61.87 13.39 -1.19
CA SER A 432 63.33 13.55 -1.15
C SER A 432 63.98 12.67 -0.06
N GLY A 433 63.32 12.49 1.09
CA GLY A 433 63.80 11.59 2.13
C GLY A 433 63.74 10.11 1.74
N GLN A 434 62.74 9.71 0.94
CA GLN A 434 62.65 8.35 0.39
C GLN A 434 63.79 8.07 -0.59
N PHE A 435 64.10 9.04 -1.48
CA PHE A 435 65.25 8.93 -2.39
C PHE A 435 66.59 8.89 -1.65
N GLN A 436 66.75 9.70 -0.59
CA GLN A 436 67.96 9.66 0.23
C GLN A 436 68.10 8.31 0.94
N SER A 437 67.02 7.76 1.48
CA SER A 437 67.03 6.43 2.11
C SER A 437 67.36 5.32 1.12
N ALA A 438 66.84 5.41 -0.11
CA ALA A 438 67.18 4.49 -1.19
C ALA A 438 68.66 4.56 -1.58
N LEU A 439 69.23 5.76 -1.60
CA LEU A 439 70.66 5.95 -1.82
C LEU A 439 71.49 5.35 -0.68
N GLU A 440 71.08 5.55 0.57
CA GLU A 440 71.74 4.94 1.74
C GLU A 440 71.75 3.41 1.66
N GLU A 441 70.62 2.78 1.31
CA GLU A 441 70.56 1.32 1.12
C GLU A 441 71.50 0.85 0.01
N ALA A 442 71.58 1.60 -1.10
CA ALA A 442 72.51 1.29 -2.18
C ALA A 442 73.99 1.42 -1.77
N ILE A 443 74.32 2.44 -0.96
CA ILE A 443 75.67 2.61 -0.40
C ILE A 443 76.02 1.45 0.55
N LEU A 444 75.09 1.02 1.40
CA LEU A 444 75.33 -0.11 2.32
C LEU A 444 75.57 -1.44 1.58
N ILE A 445 74.92 -1.66 0.44
CA ILE A 445 75.15 -2.85 -0.39
C ILE A 445 76.54 -2.81 -1.04
N THR A 446 76.99 -1.64 -1.51
CA THR A 446 78.31 -1.50 -2.15
C THR A 446 79.46 -1.36 -1.15
N VAL A 447 79.21 -0.80 0.04
CA VAL A 447 80.18 -0.58 1.11
C VAL A 447 79.57 -1.03 2.46
N PRO A 448 79.65 -2.33 2.82
CA PRO A 448 78.96 -2.88 4.00
C PRO A 448 79.42 -2.33 5.36
N LYS A 449 80.59 -1.68 5.43
CA LYS A 449 81.12 -1.03 6.64
C LYS A 449 80.94 0.50 6.66
N ALA A 450 80.08 1.04 5.80
CA ALA A 450 79.76 2.46 5.82
C ALA A 450 78.94 2.81 7.07
N VAL A 451 79.29 3.92 7.73
CA VAL A 451 78.58 4.41 8.92
C VAL A 451 77.90 5.73 8.59
N SER A 452 76.63 5.87 8.96
CA SER A 452 75.90 7.12 8.78
C SER A 452 76.24 8.15 9.84
N PHE A 453 76.41 9.41 9.43
CA PHE A 453 76.63 10.55 10.31
C PHE A 453 75.68 11.69 9.96
N SER A 454 74.84 12.07 10.92
CA SER A 454 73.97 13.24 10.80
C SER A 454 74.68 14.49 11.32
N LEU A 455 74.61 15.56 10.54
CA LEU A 455 75.15 16.86 10.94
C LEU A 455 74.47 17.36 12.24
N PRO A 456 75.23 17.81 13.26
CA PRO A 456 74.65 18.33 14.50
C PRO A 456 73.76 19.54 14.24
N ARG A 457 72.58 19.63 14.86
CA ARG A 457 71.74 20.83 14.75
C ARG A 457 72.34 21.98 15.55
N GLY A 458 72.37 23.19 14.98
CA GLY A 458 72.84 24.39 15.65
C GLY A 458 72.34 25.66 14.97
N THR A 459 72.13 26.72 15.77
CA THR A 459 71.80 28.05 15.26
C THR A 459 73.10 28.80 15.00
N ILE A 460 73.25 29.31 13.78
CA ILE A 460 74.41 30.07 13.33
C ILE A 460 73.94 31.52 13.12
N SER A 461 74.52 32.48 13.82
CA SER A 461 74.12 33.88 13.75
C SER A 461 75.25 34.82 13.32
N ASN A 462 76.49 34.34 13.26
CA ASN A 462 77.65 35.11 12.81
C ASN A 462 78.74 34.18 12.22
N GLN A 463 79.81 34.77 11.67
CA GLN A 463 80.93 34.01 11.07
C GLN A 463 81.68 33.12 12.08
N ALA A 464 81.84 33.56 13.33
CA ALA A 464 82.52 32.76 14.35
C ALA A 464 81.73 31.49 14.72
N ASP A 465 80.40 31.55 14.64
CA ASP A 465 79.52 30.38 14.82
C ASP A 465 79.73 29.34 13.71
N ILE A 466 79.92 29.79 12.45
CA ILE A 466 80.22 28.91 11.30
C ILE A 466 81.53 28.17 11.54
N ASP A 467 82.59 28.90 11.86
CA ASP A 467 83.92 28.32 12.02
C ASP A 467 83.95 27.32 13.18
N THR A 468 83.27 27.66 14.29
CA THR A 468 83.10 26.77 15.44
C THR A 468 82.31 25.52 15.09
N TYR A 469 81.24 25.64 14.30
CA TYR A 469 80.42 24.54 13.86
C TYR A 469 81.19 23.58 12.94
N VAL A 470 81.89 24.12 11.93
CA VAL A 470 82.70 23.34 10.98
C VAL A 470 83.84 22.62 11.71
N ALA A 471 84.53 23.27 12.64
CA ALA A 471 85.57 22.63 13.43
C ALA A 471 85.04 21.44 14.25
N LYS A 472 83.87 21.58 14.88
CA LYS A 472 83.20 20.49 15.63
C LYS A 472 82.79 19.32 14.71
N VAL A 473 82.25 19.62 13.54
CA VAL A 473 81.86 18.61 12.55
C VAL A 473 83.09 17.86 12.04
N LYS A 474 84.17 18.59 11.70
CA LYS A 474 85.43 18.01 11.22
C LYS A 474 86.00 16.98 12.20
N ILE A 475 86.11 17.34 13.48
CA ILE A 475 86.63 16.44 14.53
C ILE A 475 85.79 15.15 14.60
N LYS A 476 84.46 15.26 14.56
CA LYS A 476 83.56 14.10 14.61
C LYS A 476 83.72 13.21 13.37
N LEU A 477 83.84 13.79 12.18
CA LEU A 477 84.05 13.04 10.94
C LEU A 477 85.40 12.32 10.94
N GLU A 478 86.47 12.98 11.37
CA GLU A 478 87.80 12.37 11.48
C GLU A 478 87.82 11.19 12.45
N ASP A 479 87.08 11.27 13.55
CA ASP A 479 86.99 10.17 14.52
C ASP A 479 86.19 8.98 13.99
N LEU A 480 85.05 9.24 13.32
CA LEU A 480 84.26 8.21 12.65
C LEU A 480 85.02 7.50 11.52
N LEU A 481 85.88 8.22 10.79
CA LEU A 481 86.64 7.65 9.67
C LEU A 481 87.72 6.67 10.14
N LYS A 482 88.19 6.77 11.40
CA LYS A 482 89.12 5.78 11.98
C LYS A 482 88.46 4.41 12.19
N GLN A 483 87.13 4.38 12.31
CA GLN A 483 86.35 3.18 12.68
C GLN A 483 85.48 2.65 11.53
N SER A 484 85.41 3.37 10.41
CA SER A 484 84.55 3.05 9.26
C SER A 484 85.31 3.17 7.93
N SER A 485 84.90 2.41 6.91
CA SER A 485 85.53 2.48 5.58
C SER A 485 85.05 3.68 4.76
N SER A 486 83.83 4.15 5.04
CA SER A 486 83.20 5.31 4.42
C SER A 486 82.18 5.92 5.38
N ILE A 487 81.96 7.23 5.31
CA ILE A 487 80.93 7.93 6.10
C ILE A 487 79.82 8.39 5.16
N ILE A 488 78.58 8.06 5.49
CA ILE A 488 77.39 8.56 4.77
C ILE A 488 76.90 9.81 5.49
N LEU A 489 77.06 10.98 4.88
CA LEU A 489 76.57 12.24 5.42
C LEU A 489 75.06 12.34 5.21
N LYS A 490 74.32 12.55 6.31
CA LYS A 490 72.87 12.72 6.34
C LYS A 490 72.47 14.17 6.63
#